data_AF-R0HIU9-F1
#
_entry.id   AF-R0HIU9-F1
#
_cell.length_a   1.000
_cell.length_b   1.000
_cell.length_c   1.000
_cell.angle_alpha   90.00
_cell.angle_beta   90.00
_cell.angle_gamma   90.00
#
_symmetry.space_group_name_H-M   'P 1'
#
loop_
_entity.id
_entity.type
_entity.pdbx_description
1 polymer ?
#
loop_
_entity_poly.entity_id
_entity_poly.type
_entity_poly.pdbx_seq_one_letter_code
_entity_poly.pdbx_strand_id
1 'polypeptide(L)'
;MLETGTIWGLTSTTMASLMFFWSMYRQFVPYQIHGFLEKYFYKMIGLVSYTVDIKFTEYTVTDDRGIFKKSQAYDAIRNYLSSKSTARAKRLKANESRNSKSLVFSLDDHEEVEDVFQGVKMKWSSSVNTSQSNRRSGSEEGRYLTLSFHNRYREMITTSYLDHVMRVGKEIGLEKRERKLYTNNSNSYCSSVDGRWKSVPFNHPATFETLAMDPEKKRLRKI
;
A
#
# COMPACT_ATOMS: atom_id res chain seq x y z
N MET A 1 -43.80 31.98 11.46
CA MET A 1 -43.73 31.07 12.63
C MET A 1 -44.53 29.77 12.45
N LEU A 2 -44.90 29.34 11.22
CA LEU A 2 -45.73 28.15 10.99
C LEU A 2 -44.99 26.94 10.38
N GLU A 3 -43.72 27.08 9.99
CA GLU A 3 -42.98 25.98 9.31
C GLU A 3 -42.17 25.09 10.25
N THR A 4 -41.85 25.55 11.46
CA THR A 4 -41.07 24.74 12.40
C THR A 4 -41.94 23.65 13.05
N GLY A 5 -43.21 23.92 13.40
CA GLY A 5 -44.07 22.92 14.05
C GLY A 5 -44.39 21.68 13.20
N THR A 6 -44.48 21.83 11.88
CA THR A 6 -44.78 20.73 10.93
C THR A 6 -43.59 19.79 10.77
N ILE A 7 -42.35 20.32 10.75
CA ILE A 7 -41.13 19.50 10.66
C ILE A 7 -40.97 18.62 11.92
N TRP A 8 -41.24 19.18 13.11
CA TRP A 8 -41.16 18.42 14.36
C TRP A 8 -42.27 17.35 14.46
N GLY A 9 -43.50 17.63 14.01
CA GLY A 9 -44.59 16.64 13.93
C GLY A 9 -44.36 15.52 12.91
N LEU A 10 -43.73 15.83 11.77
CA LEU A 10 -43.34 14.84 10.77
C LEU A 10 -42.19 13.96 11.27
N THR A 11 -41.23 14.52 12.01
CA THR A 11 -40.15 13.72 12.63
C THR A 11 -40.65 12.81 13.76
N SER A 12 -41.66 13.22 14.53
CA SER A 12 -42.20 12.40 15.62
C SER A 12 -43.07 11.24 15.11
N THR A 13 -43.85 11.47 14.05
CA THR A 13 -44.72 10.45 13.45
C THR A 13 -43.92 9.42 12.67
N THR A 14 -42.89 9.85 11.93
CA THR A 14 -41.94 8.93 11.26
C THR A 14 -41.17 8.10 12.29
N MET A 15 -40.74 8.70 13.40
CA MET A 15 -40.02 7.99 14.46
C MET A 15 -40.92 7.00 15.22
N ALA A 16 -42.17 7.37 15.52
CA ALA A 16 -43.14 6.45 16.11
C ALA A 16 -43.43 5.27 15.19
N SER A 17 -43.66 5.52 13.89
CA SER A 17 -43.90 4.45 12.91
C SER A 17 -42.69 3.50 12.82
N LEU A 18 -41.46 4.03 12.77
CA LEU A 18 -40.23 3.24 12.81
C LEU A 18 -40.12 2.39 14.08
N MET A 19 -40.45 2.95 15.24
CA MET A 19 -40.44 2.22 16.51
C MET A 19 -41.48 1.09 16.53
N PHE A 20 -42.68 1.33 16.02
CA PHE A 20 -43.71 0.29 15.87
C PHE A 20 -43.29 -0.81 14.89
N PHE A 21 -42.76 -0.44 13.71
CA PHE A 21 -42.22 -1.39 12.75
C PHE A 21 -41.05 -2.20 13.33
N TRP A 22 -40.13 -1.57 14.05
CA TRP A 22 -39.01 -2.23 14.72
C TRP A 22 -39.47 -3.19 15.83
N SER A 23 -40.47 -2.76 16.62
CA SER A 23 -41.07 -3.59 17.65
C SER A 23 -41.79 -4.81 17.05
N MET A 24 -42.55 -4.60 15.96
CA MET A 24 -43.22 -5.68 15.24
C MET A 24 -42.22 -6.62 14.58
N TYR A 25 -41.14 -6.10 14.00
CA TYR A 25 -40.05 -6.89 13.42
C TYR A 25 -39.40 -7.81 14.47
N ARG A 26 -39.11 -7.29 15.67
CA ARG A 26 -38.55 -8.11 16.77
C ARG A 26 -39.50 -9.20 17.27
N GLN A 27 -40.81 -8.96 17.23
CA GLN A 27 -41.81 -9.90 17.75
C GLN A 27 -42.21 -10.97 16.73
N PHE A 28 -42.16 -10.65 15.44
CA PHE A 28 -42.61 -11.54 14.36
C PHE A 28 -41.46 -12.29 13.67
N VAL A 29 -40.20 -11.86 13.84
CA VAL A 29 -39.03 -12.49 13.22
C VAL A 29 -38.26 -13.28 14.29
N PRO A 30 -38.39 -14.63 14.33
CA PRO A 30 -37.63 -15.48 15.23
C PRO A 30 -36.12 -15.29 15.07
N TYR A 31 -35.36 -15.51 16.15
CA TYR A 31 -33.89 -15.41 16.17
C TYR A 31 -33.21 -16.22 15.07
N GLN A 32 -33.81 -17.33 14.65
CA GLN A 32 -33.30 -18.20 13.58
C GLN A 32 -33.25 -17.50 12.20
N ILE A 33 -34.15 -16.54 11.93
CA ILE A 33 -34.21 -15.82 10.64
C ILE A 33 -33.20 -14.67 10.62
N HIS A 34 -32.76 -14.16 11.78
CA HIS A 34 -31.77 -13.09 11.85
C HIS A 34 -30.47 -13.47 11.14
N GLY A 35 -29.97 -14.69 11.33
CA GLY A 35 -28.76 -15.15 10.63
C GLY A 35 -28.92 -15.26 9.11
N PHE A 36 -30.12 -15.61 8.63
CA PHE A 36 -30.41 -15.61 7.19
C PHE A 36 -30.50 -14.19 6.63
N LEU A 37 -31.25 -13.31 7.31
CA LEU A 37 -31.37 -11.90 6.94
C LEU A 37 -30.00 -11.24 6.92
N GLU A 38 -29.16 -11.44 7.93
CA GLU A 38 -27.77 -10.97 7.93
C GLU A 38 -27.01 -11.48 6.71
N LYS A 39 -27.04 -12.78 6.43
CA LYS A 39 -26.34 -13.36 5.26
C LYS A 39 -26.83 -12.76 3.93
N TYR A 40 -28.14 -12.58 3.77
CA TYR A 40 -28.70 -11.95 2.58
C TYR A 40 -28.40 -10.45 2.53
N PHE A 41 -28.44 -9.75 3.66
CA PHE A 41 -28.12 -8.33 3.76
C PHE A 41 -26.64 -8.10 3.43
N TYR A 42 -25.72 -8.93 3.91
CA TYR A 42 -24.31 -8.89 3.52
C TYR A 42 -24.10 -9.24 2.04
N LYS A 43 -24.86 -10.20 1.49
CA LYS A 43 -24.82 -10.52 0.05
C LYS A 43 -25.34 -9.35 -0.80
N MET A 44 -26.40 -8.68 -0.37
CA MET A 44 -26.98 -7.50 -1.03
C MET A 44 -26.07 -6.27 -0.88
N ILE A 45 -25.51 -6.04 0.30
CA ILE A 45 -24.46 -5.03 0.51
C ILE A 45 -23.26 -5.33 -0.38
N GLY A 46 -22.85 -6.59 -0.55
CA GLY A 46 -21.76 -6.97 -1.45
C GLY A 46 -22.08 -6.74 -2.94
N LEU A 47 -23.36 -6.75 -3.33
CA LEU A 47 -23.80 -6.36 -4.68
C LEU A 47 -23.83 -4.84 -4.87
N VAL A 48 -24.13 -4.11 -3.79
CA VAL A 48 -24.16 -2.64 -3.77
C VAL A 48 -22.80 -2.04 -3.40
N SER A 49 -21.85 -2.86 -2.93
CA SER A 49 -20.48 -2.45 -2.61
C SER A 49 -19.78 -2.14 -3.92
N TYR A 50 -19.91 -0.88 -4.29
CA TYR A 50 -19.37 -0.25 -5.48
C TYR A 50 -17.82 -0.35 -5.45
N THR A 51 -17.20 -0.37 -4.27
CA THR A 51 -15.74 -0.31 -4.12
C THR A 51 -15.06 -1.68 -4.07
N VAL A 52 -13.98 -1.83 -4.83
CA VAL A 52 -13.06 -2.98 -4.82
C VAL A 52 -11.74 -2.54 -4.19
N ASP A 53 -11.23 -3.39 -3.29
CA ASP A 53 -9.96 -3.19 -2.62
C ASP A 53 -8.95 -4.29 -3.04
N ILE A 54 -7.80 -3.89 -3.59
CA ILE A 54 -6.69 -4.80 -3.88
C ILE A 54 -5.59 -4.59 -2.86
N LYS A 55 -5.18 -5.65 -2.17
CA LYS A 55 -4.14 -5.61 -1.13
C LYS A 55 -2.81 -6.15 -1.64
N PHE A 56 -1.74 -5.41 -1.37
CA PHE A 56 -0.36 -5.79 -1.68
C PHE A 56 0.44 -5.85 -0.38
N THR A 57 0.86 -7.05 0.02
CA THR A 57 1.65 -7.25 1.24
C THR A 57 3.13 -6.96 0.99
N GLU A 58 3.82 -6.41 2.00
CA GLU A 58 5.27 -6.17 1.93
C GLU A 58 6.06 -7.47 1.81
N TYR A 59 5.61 -8.52 2.49
CA TYR A 59 6.22 -9.84 2.44
C TYR A 59 5.26 -10.89 1.87
N THR A 60 5.80 -11.73 0.98
CA THR A 60 5.13 -12.94 0.49
C THR A 60 5.76 -14.15 1.17
N VAL A 61 4.92 -15.04 1.71
CA VAL A 61 5.37 -16.34 2.22
C VAL A 61 5.64 -17.23 1.00
N THR A 62 6.88 -17.67 0.85
CA THR A 62 7.29 -18.40 -0.38
C THR A 62 7.68 -19.85 -0.10
N ASP A 63 7.66 -20.32 1.14
CA ASP A 63 8.07 -21.69 1.49
C ASP A 63 7.45 -22.15 2.82
N ASP A 64 7.21 -23.45 2.98
CA ASP A 64 6.74 -24.10 4.24
C ASP A 64 7.71 -23.90 5.42
N ARG A 65 8.89 -23.34 5.14
CA ARG A 65 9.93 -22.95 6.09
C ARG A 65 9.76 -21.55 6.69
N GLY A 66 8.70 -20.82 6.31
CA GLY A 66 8.39 -19.51 6.88
C GLY A 66 9.34 -18.39 6.47
N ILE A 67 10.06 -18.54 5.35
CA ILE A 67 10.96 -17.49 4.85
C ILE A 67 10.13 -16.42 4.14
N PHE A 68 10.17 -15.21 4.68
CA PHE A 68 9.51 -14.03 4.13
C PHE A 68 10.38 -13.42 3.04
N LYS A 69 9.85 -13.37 1.81
CA LYS A 69 10.49 -12.64 0.70
C LYS A 69 9.79 -11.30 0.51
N LYS A 70 10.58 -10.23 0.42
CA LYS A 70 10.03 -8.91 0.12
C LYS A 70 9.39 -8.89 -1.27
N SER A 71 8.16 -8.40 -1.35
CA SER A 71 7.36 -8.36 -2.58
C SER A 71 7.93 -7.31 -3.54
N GLN A 72 8.32 -7.75 -4.73
CA GLN A 72 8.77 -6.83 -5.78
C GLN A 72 7.66 -5.88 -6.23
N ALA A 73 6.40 -6.34 -6.19
CA ALA A 73 5.25 -5.51 -6.52
C ALA A 73 5.05 -4.41 -5.48
N TYR A 74 5.16 -4.75 -4.20
CA TYR A 74 5.09 -3.77 -3.12
C TYR A 74 6.16 -2.69 -3.25
N ASP A 75 7.41 -3.08 -3.55
CA ASP A 75 8.51 -2.13 -3.72
C ASP A 75 8.31 -1.20 -4.93
N ALA A 76 7.84 -1.74 -6.06
CA ALA A 76 7.53 -0.91 -7.24
C ALA A 76 6.40 0.09 -6.93
N ILE A 77 5.30 -0.36 -6.31
CA ILE A 77 4.17 0.50 -5.93
C ILE A 77 4.63 1.55 -4.92
N ARG A 78 5.42 1.17 -3.91
CA ARG A 78 5.96 2.10 -2.91
C ARG A 78 6.82 3.19 -3.56
N ASN A 79 7.65 2.84 -4.54
CA ASN A 79 8.46 3.81 -5.28
C ASN A 79 7.57 4.76 -6.11
N TYR A 80 6.57 4.22 -6.81
CA TYR A 80 5.59 5.01 -7.55
C TYR A 80 4.86 6.00 -6.63
N LEU A 81 4.31 5.50 -5.52
CA LEU A 81 3.61 6.32 -4.54
C LEU A 81 4.53 7.36 -3.91
N SER A 82 5.79 7.04 -3.58
CA SER A 82 6.73 8.01 -3.01
C SER A 82 6.92 9.26 -3.89
N SER A 83 6.92 9.07 -5.22
CA SER A 83 7.06 10.18 -6.17
C SER A 83 5.79 11.05 -6.23
N LYS A 84 4.61 10.43 -6.12
CA LYS A 84 3.31 11.10 -6.20
C LYS A 84 2.89 11.73 -4.87
N SER A 85 3.18 11.06 -3.76
CA SER A 85 2.84 11.49 -2.40
C SER A 85 3.59 12.76 -2.02
N THR A 86 4.84 12.93 -2.45
CA THR A 86 5.61 14.17 -2.21
C THR A 86 4.87 15.41 -2.73
N ALA A 87 4.02 15.29 -3.75
CA ALA A 87 3.27 16.41 -4.34
C ALA A 87 1.84 16.56 -3.82
N ARG A 88 1.24 15.52 -3.19
CA ARG A 88 -0.21 15.47 -2.90
C ARG A 88 -0.59 14.94 -1.51
N ALA A 89 0.34 14.35 -0.77
CA ALA A 89 0.05 13.78 0.54
C ALA A 89 -0.06 14.88 1.60
N LYS A 90 -0.91 14.65 2.60
CA LYS A 90 -1.16 15.55 3.73
C LYS A 90 -0.17 15.31 4.86
N ARG A 91 0.38 14.09 4.94
CA ARG A 91 1.42 13.65 5.87
C ARG A 91 2.47 12.87 5.08
N LEU A 92 3.71 12.89 5.54
CA LEU A 92 4.81 12.19 4.89
C LEU A 92 5.71 11.66 5.99
N LYS A 93 6.09 10.40 5.88
CA LYS A 93 7.06 9.76 6.75
C LYS A 93 8.44 9.87 6.12
N ALA A 94 9.34 10.63 6.74
CA ALA A 94 10.73 10.68 6.31
C ALA A 94 11.47 9.44 6.84
N ASN A 95 11.98 8.60 5.93
CA ASN A 95 12.90 7.54 6.30
C ASN A 95 14.32 8.01 6.03
N GLU A 96 15.13 8.05 7.09
CA GLU A 96 16.58 8.22 6.98
C GLU A 96 17.19 6.83 6.80
N SER A 97 17.78 6.56 5.63
CA SER A 97 18.61 5.37 5.50
C SER A 97 19.96 5.67 6.15
N ARG A 98 20.41 4.80 7.06
CA ARG A 98 21.63 4.97 7.89
C ARG A 98 22.89 5.34 7.10
N ASN A 99 22.90 5.16 5.78
CA ASN A 99 24.05 5.43 4.92
C ASN A 99 23.75 6.37 3.73
N SER A 100 22.53 6.87 3.51
CA SER A 100 22.22 7.73 2.35
C SER A 100 22.12 9.20 2.77
N LYS A 101 22.67 10.12 1.96
CA LYS A 101 22.56 11.58 2.18
C LYS A 101 21.17 12.15 1.85
N SER A 102 20.25 11.33 1.33
CA SER A 102 18.91 11.75 0.91
C SER A 102 17.83 11.20 1.84
N LEU A 103 16.92 12.08 2.26
CA LEU A 103 15.70 11.70 2.98
C LEU A 103 14.71 11.10 1.99
N VAL A 104 14.26 9.87 2.22
CA VAL A 104 13.23 9.24 1.39
C VAL A 104 11.89 9.41 2.09
N PHE A 105 11.04 10.28 1.54
CA PHE A 105 9.67 10.44 2.00
C PHE A 105 8.82 9.26 1.51
N SER A 106 8.17 8.57 2.43
CA SER A 106 7.13 7.57 2.17
C SER A 106 5.79 8.06 2.68
N LEU A 107 4.71 7.44 2.18
CA LEU A 107 3.38 7.65 2.74
C LEU A 107 3.35 7.30 4.22
N ASP A 108 2.66 8.10 5.04
CA ASP A 108 2.48 7.79 6.46
C ASP A 108 1.53 6.59 6.65
N ASP A 109 1.65 5.94 7.79
CA ASP A 109 0.78 4.81 8.12
C ASP A 109 -0.66 5.33 8.32
N HIS A 110 -1.65 4.66 7.72
CA HIS A 110 -3.07 5.03 7.65
C HIS A 110 -3.42 6.27 6.82
N GLU A 111 -2.51 6.76 6.00
CA GLU A 111 -2.81 7.85 5.07
C GLU A 111 -3.36 7.35 3.73
N GLU A 112 -4.30 8.11 3.17
CA GLU A 112 -4.86 7.90 1.84
C GLU A 112 -4.28 8.90 0.82
N VAL A 113 -3.82 8.41 -0.33
CA VAL A 113 -3.44 9.22 -1.49
C VAL A 113 -4.43 9.00 -2.61
N GLU A 114 -5.03 10.08 -3.10
CA GLU A 114 -5.84 10.04 -4.32
C GLU A 114 -4.94 10.09 -5.56
N ASP A 115 -5.14 9.14 -6.46
CA ASP A 115 -4.52 9.14 -7.78
C ASP A 115 -5.60 9.07 -8.87
N VAL A 116 -5.27 9.63 -10.04
CA VAL A 116 -6.21 9.80 -11.15
C VAL A 116 -5.56 9.23 -12.40
N PHE A 117 -6.20 8.20 -12.96
CA PHE A 117 -5.74 7.56 -14.19
C PHE A 117 -6.87 7.54 -15.21
N GLN A 118 -6.64 8.14 -16.38
CA GLN A 118 -7.63 8.25 -17.46
C GLN A 118 -9.01 8.78 -16.98
N GLY A 119 -9.00 9.76 -16.06
CA GLY A 119 -10.22 10.35 -15.50
C GLY A 119 -10.89 9.55 -14.37
N VAL A 120 -10.38 8.36 -14.04
CA VAL A 120 -10.87 7.55 -12.92
C VAL A 120 -10.09 7.88 -11.66
N LYS A 121 -10.80 8.24 -10.59
CA LYS A 121 -10.23 8.45 -9.26
C LYS A 121 -10.10 7.13 -8.51
N MET A 122 -8.96 6.91 -7.89
CA MET A 122 -8.72 5.79 -6.98
C MET A 122 -7.85 6.22 -5.81
N LYS A 123 -7.87 5.41 -4.77
CA LYS A 123 -7.26 5.72 -3.49
C LYS A 123 -6.25 4.65 -3.12
N TRP A 124 -5.07 5.08 -2.73
CA TRP A 124 -4.06 4.23 -2.14
C TRP A 124 -3.99 4.47 -0.64
N SER A 125 -3.97 3.42 0.16
CA SER A 125 -3.74 3.52 1.60
C SER A 125 -2.62 2.61 2.07
N SER A 126 -1.80 3.10 3.00
CA SER A 126 -0.81 2.29 3.72
C SER A 126 -1.40 1.83 5.03
N SER A 127 -1.36 0.54 5.33
CA SER A 127 -1.86 -0.01 6.59
C SER A 127 -0.85 -0.99 7.17
N VAL A 128 -0.85 -1.07 8.50
CA VAL A 128 0.02 -1.97 9.27
C VAL A 128 -0.84 -3.01 9.97
N ASN A 129 -0.51 -4.28 9.82
CA ASN A 129 -1.09 -5.32 10.66
C ASN A 129 -0.37 -5.34 12.01
N THR A 130 -0.96 -4.70 13.02
CA THR A 130 -0.54 -4.86 14.41
C THR A 130 -1.17 -6.14 14.97
N SER A 131 -0.59 -7.30 14.68
CA SER A 131 -0.96 -8.51 15.41
C SER A 131 -0.48 -8.37 16.86
N GLN A 132 -1.40 -8.16 17.80
CA GLN A 132 -1.09 -8.00 19.25
C GLN A 132 -0.45 -9.24 19.90
N SER A 133 -0.17 -10.31 19.14
CA SER A 133 0.03 -11.65 19.68
C SER A 133 1.48 -12.05 19.98
N ASN A 134 2.53 -11.34 19.57
CA ASN A 134 3.89 -11.81 19.91
C ASN A 134 4.95 -10.71 19.97
N ARG A 135 5.04 -10.05 21.13
CA ARG A 135 6.16 -9.16 21.49
C ARG A 135 7.48 -9.91 21.78
N ARG A 136 7.53 -11.24 21.63
CA ARG A 136 8.67 -12.09 22.02
C ARG A 136 9.51 -12.64 20.86
N SER A 137 8.98 -12.58 19.64
CA SER A 137 9.75 -12.76 18.41
C SER A 137 9.65 -11.43 17.68
N GLY A 138 10.73 -10.95 17.08
CA GLY A 138 10.76 -9.72 16.27
C GLY A 138 9.89 -9.84 15.02
N SER A 139 8.59 -10.08 15.20
CA SER A 139 7.58 -10.17 14.18
C SER A 139 7.45 -8.78 13.59
N GLU A 140 8.12 -8.60 12.46
CA GLU A 140 8.03 -7.39 11.66
C GLU A 140 6.56 -7.10 11.39
N GLU A 141 6.12 -5.93 11.84
CA GLU A 141 4.82 -5.36 11.53
C GLU A 141 4.50 -5.55 10.05
N GLY A 142 3.52 -6.40 9.73
CA GLY A 142 3.20 -6.73 8.35
C GLY A 142 2.51 -5.56 7.67
N ARG A 143 3.27 -4.72 6.95
CA ARG A 143 2.71 -3.61 6.18
C ARG A 143 2.08 -4.10 4.89
N TYR A 144 1.03 -3.43 4.47
CA TYR A 144 0.37 -3.66 3.19
C TYR A 144 -0.18 -2.36 2.61
N LEU A 145 -0.18 -2.29 1.30
CA LEU A 145 -0.78 -1.20 0.53
C LEU A 145 -2.13 -1.69 0.01
N THR A 146 -3.16 -0.85 0.13
CA THR A 146 -4.49 -1.14 -0.39
C THR A 146 -4.84 -0.14 -1.48
N LEU A 147 -5.28 -0.64 -2.63
CA LEU A 147 -5.81 0.15 -3.73
C LEU A 147 -7.34 0.01 -3.74
N SER A 148 -8.03 1.10 -3.42
CA SER A 148 -9.48 1.19 -3.39
C SER A 148 -9.99 1.95 -4.62
N PHE A 149 -10.90 1.34 -5.36
CA PHE A 149 -11.45 1.92 -6.58
C PHE A 149 -12.84 1.39 -6.89
N HIS A 150 -13.48 1.98 -7.89
CA HIS A 150 -14.81 1.59 -8.27
C HIS A 150 -14.86 0.34 -9.18
N ASN A 151 -15.67 -0.68 -8.85
CA ASN A 151 -15.77 -1.98 -9.54
C ASN A 151 -16.00 -1.89 -11.06
N ARG A 152 -16.70 -0.86 -11.55
CA ARG A 152 -16.90 -0.62 -13.01
C ARG A 152 -15.58 -0.51 -13.77
N TYR A 153 -14.51 -0.06 -13.10
CA TYR A 153 -13.21 0.14 -13.70
C TYR A 153 -12.23 -0.99 -13.40
N ARG A 154 -12.70 -2.11 -12.85
CA ARG A 154 -11.85 -3.24 -12.44
C ARG A 154 -10.98 -3.77 -13.56
N GLU A 155 -11.54 -3.93 -14.77
CA GLU A 155 -10.80 -4.46 -15.92
C GLU A 155 -9.68 -3.50 -16.35
N MET A 156 -9.99 -2.21 -16.52
CA MET A 156 -9.01 -1.18 -16.87
C MET A 156 -7.92 -1.05 -15.80
N ILE A 157 -8.29 -1.12 -14.53
CA ILE A 157 -7.34 -0.99 -13.43
C ILE A 157 -6.39 -2.19 -13.36
N THR A 158 -6.93 -3.39 -13.51
CA THR A 158 -6.14 -4.63 -13.42
C THR A 158 -5.19 -4.78 -14.60
N THR A 159 -5.64 -4.40 -15.81
CA THR A 159 -4.86 -4.58 -17.05
C THR A 159 -3.93 -3.42 -17.38
N SER A 160 -4.38 -2.18 -17.19
CA SER A 160 -3.65 -0.99 -17.67
C SER A 160 -3.01 -0.21 -16.54
N TYR A 161 -3.77 0.09 -15.48
CA TYR A 161 -3.26 0.94 -14.39
C TYR A 161 -2.16 0.24 -13.59
N LEU A 162 -2.39 -1.01 -13.16
CA LEU A 162 -1.39 -1.73 -12.38
C LEU A 162 -0.09 -1.94 -13.17
N ASP A 163 -0.17 -2.25 -14.46
CA ASP A 163 1.01 -2.37 -15.32
C ASP A 163 1.77 -1.05 -15.44
N HIS A 164 1.05 0.07 -15.60
CA HIS A 164 1.65 1.39 -15.59
C HIS A 164 2.37 1.69 -14.26
N VAL A 165 1.70 1.46 -13.13
CA VAL A 165 2.27 1.67 -11.78
C VAL A 165 3.52 0.82 -11.58
N MET A 166 3.48 -0.44 -12.00
CA MET A 166 4.60 -1.37 -11.87
C MET A 166 5.78 -0.95 -12.75
N ARG A 167 5.53 -0.50 -13.98
CA ARG A 167 6.56 -0.02 -14.91
C ARG A 167 7.24 1.24 -14.37
N VAL A 168 6.46 2.26 -14.05
CA VAL A 168 6.97 3.55 -13.54
C VAL A 168 7.64 3.37 -12.18
N GLY A 169 7.06 2.55 -11.29
CA GLY A 169 7.63 2.23 -10.00
C GLY A 169 8.99 1.53 -10.07
N LYS A 170 9.16 0.63 -11.05
CA LYS A 170 10.47 -0.01 -11.34
C LYS A 170 11.47 0.99 -11.88
N GLU A 171 11.06 1.87 -12.80
CA GLU A 171 11.91 2.92 -13.37
C GLU A 171 12.42 3.88 -12.29
N ILE A 172 11.54 4.40 -11.44
CA ILE A 172 11.89 5.23 -10.29
C ILE A 172 12.81 4.47 -9.32
N GLY A 173 12.54 3.18 -9.10
CA GLY A 173 13.38 2.33 -8.27
C GLY A 173 14.81 2.17 -8.82
N LEU A 174 14.96 2.10 -10.14
CA LEU A 174 16.26 2.05 -10.81
C LEU A 174 16.98 3.40 -10.77
N GLU A 175 16.26 4.51 -10.95
CA GLU A 175 16.81 5.86 -10.87
C GLU A 175 17.31 6.19 -9.45
N LYS A 176 16.51 5.87 -8.43
CA LYS A 176 16.87 6.06 -7.00
C LYS A 176 17.86 5.01 -6.48
N ARG A 177 18.26 4.04 -7.29
CA ARG A 177 19.16 2.97 -6.84
C ARG A 177 20.56 3.52 -6.62
N GLU A 178 20.91 3.71 -5.36
CA GLU A 178 22.28 4.04 -4.98
C GLU A 178 23.22 2.88 -5.33
N ARG A 179 24.33 3.20 -6.00
CA ARG A 179 25.43 2.25 -6.20
C ARG A 179 26.09 2.03 -4.85
N LYS A 180 26.43 0.77 -4.54
CA LYS A 180 27.12 0.41 -3.29
C LYS A 180 28.41 -0.32 -3.63
N LEU A 181 29.50 0.07 -2.96
CA LEU A 181 30.74 -0.70 -2.94
C LEU A 181 30.67 -1.72 -1.81
N TYR A 182 31.02 -2.96 -2.12
CA TYR A 182 31.12 -4.01 -1.12
C TYR A 182 32.59 -4.31 -0.86
N THR A 183 32.99 -4.25 0.41
CA THR A 183 34.34 -4.60 0.86
C THR A 183 34.28 -5.79 1.79
N ASN A 184 35.22 -6.71 1.60
CA ASN A 184 35.37 -7.86 2.48
C ASN A 184 36.01 -7.41 3.79
N ASN A 185 35.28 -7.54 4.90
CA ASN A 185 35.79 -7.29 6.24
C ASN A 185 36.26 -8.62 6.83
N SER A 186 37.56 -8.86 6.77
CA SER A 186 38.20 -10.07 7.30
C SER A 186 38.26 -10.11 8.83
N ASN A 187 37.98 -9.01 9.54
CA ASN A 187 38.25 -8.86 10.97
C ASN A 187 37.01 -8.99 11.88
N SER A 188 35.93 -9.61 11.39
CA SER A 188 34.71 -9.83 12.18
C SER A 188 34.73 -11.22 12.81
N TYR A 189 35.14 -11.31 14.08
CA TYR A 189 34.93 -12.47 14.96
C TYR A 189 33.45 -12.66 15.36
N CYS A 190 32.49 -12.27 14.52
CA CYS A 190 31.07 -12.38 14.84
C CYS A 190 30.37 -13.40 13.95
N SER A 191 30.11 -14.56 14.56
CA SER A 191 29.08 -15.51 14.15
C SER A 191 27.71 -14.86 14.36
N SER A 192 27.12 -14.27 13.32
CA SER A 192 25.66 -14.27 13.10
C SER A 192 25.29 -13.51 11.83
N VAL A 193 24.71 -14.25 10.88
CA VAL A 193 23.73 -13.84 9.84
C VAL A 193 24.15 -12.78 8.79
N ASP A 194 24.89 -11.73 9.14
CA ASP A 194 25.41 -10.71 8.22
C ASP A 194 26.83 -11.09 7.79
N GLY A 195 26.97 -11.63 6.58
CA GLY A 195 28.22 -12.17 6.05
C GLY A 195 29.41 -11.18 6.03
N ARG A 196 30.58 -11.70 5.63
CA ARG A 196 31.87 -10.99 5.61
C ARG A 196 31.90 -9.70 4.74
N TRP A 197 30.89 -9.47 3.92
CA TRP A 197 30.80 -8.34 3.01
C TRP A 197 30.06 -7.17 3.63
N LYS A 198 30.74 -6.03 3.78
CA LYS A 198 30.12 -4.77 4.20
C LYS A 198 29.91 -3.86 3.00
N SER A 199 28.76 -3.18 2.93
CA SER A 199 28.45 -2.24 1.85
C SER A 199 28.59 -0.79 2.31
N VAL A 200 29.17 0.06 1.47
CA VAL A 200 29.17 1.52 1.62
C VAL A 200 28.56 2.15 0.36
N PRO A 201 27.80 3.26 0.47
CA PRO A 201 27.32 4.00 -0.69
C PRO A 201 28.48 4.50 -1.54
N PHE A 202 28.35 4.38 -2.86
CA PHE A 202 29.33 4.80 -3.83
C PHE A 202 28.81 5.98 -4.64
N ASN A 203 29.26 7.17 -4.25
CA ASN A 203 28.96 8.42 -4.93
C ASN A 203 30.24 8.91 -5.62
N HIS A 204 30.43 8.51 -6.87
CA HIS A 204 31.56 8.97 -7.69
C HIS A 204 31.04 9.70 -8.93
N PRO A 205 31.57 10.91 -9.25
CA PRO A 205 31.08 11.72 -10.36
C PRO A 205 31.43 11.14 -11.73
N ALA A 206 32.38 10.20 -11.83
CA ALA A 206 32.74 9.60 -13.11
C ALA A 206 31.62 8.75 -13.71
N THR A 207 31.27 9.08 -14.94
CA THR A 207 30.42 8.30 -15.83
C THR A 207 31.28 7.46 -16.78
N PHE A 208 30.67 6.50 -17.47
CA PHE A 208 31.36 5.75 -18.53
C PHE A 208 31.91 6.69 -19.61
N GLU A 209 31.30 7.86 -19.81
CA GLU A 209 31.76 8.87 -20.77
C GLU A 209 33.05 9.55 -20.32
N THR A 210 33.22 9.80 -19.01
CA THR A 210 34.46 10.34 -18.45
C THR A 210 35.59 9.31 -18.31
N LEU A 211 35.31 8.02 -18.51
CA LEU A 211 36.33 6.97 -18.46
C LEU A 211 37.26 7.08 -19.67
N ALA A 212 38.54 7.34 -19.42
CA ALA A 212 39.58 7.31 -20.45
C ALA A 212 39.82 5.86 -20.91
N MET A 213 39.31 5.52 -22.08
CA MET A 213 39.43 4.21 -22.72
C MET A 213 39.47 4.40 -24.24
N ASP A 214 40.11 3.47 -24.93
CA ASP A 214 40.08 3.37 -26.39
C ASP A 214 38.65 3.49 -26.96
N PRO A 215 38.39 4.34 -27.97
CA PRO A 215 37.04 4.61 -28.47
C PRO A 215 36.30 3.38 -29.00
N GLU A 216 37.00 2.44 -29.65
CA GLU A 216 36.38 1.23 -30.21
C GLU A 216 35.98 0.28 -29.09
N LYS A 217 36.87 0.05 -28.13
CA LYS A 217 36.56 -0.78 -26.93
C LYS A 217 35.47 -0.15 -26.08
N LYS A 218 35.42 1.18 -26.02
CA LYS A 218 34.40 1.93 -25.28
C LYS A 218 33.02 1.78 -25.93
N ARG A 219 32.91 1.83 -27.26
CA ARG A 219 31.65 1.58 -27.97
C ARG A 219 31.15 0.15 -27.80
N LEU A 220 32.03 -0.84 -27.88
CA LEU A 220 31.68 -2.25 -27.71
C LEU A 220 31.21 -2.62 -26.30
N ARG A 221 31.58 -1.82 -25.28
CA ARG A 221 31.28 -2.08 -23.87
C ARG A 221 30.24 -1.13 -23.26
N LYS A 222 29.67 -0.22 -24.05
CA LYS A 222 28.56 0.65 -23.61
C LYS A 222 27.29 -0.21 -23.57
N ILE A 223 26.85 -0.57 -22.37
CA ILE A 223 25.60 -1.32 -22.08
C ILE A 223 24.42 -0.34 -22.03
#